data_AF-A0A8T5IGC9-F1
#
_entry.id   AF-A0A8T5IGC9-F1
#
_cell.length_a   1.000
_cell.length_b   1.000
_cell.length_c   1.000
_cell.angle_alpha   90.00
_cell.angle_beta   90.00
_cell.angle_gamma   90.00
#
_symmetry.space_group_name_H-M   'P 1'
#
loop_
_entity.id
_entity.type
_entity.pdbx_description
1 polymer ?
#
loop_
_entity_poly.entity_id
_entity_poly.type
_entity_poly.pdbx_seq_one_letter_code
_entity_poly.pdbx_strand_id
1 'polypeptide(L)'
;MQHLRSNLLLSSIICLVIGAMFVISKESLGLSIGAPISLLGIVIFIWGISINEENAGWSKEKIANWIPDAEEMAEAGRIMYRVDTTLDEPIITTVLCGSCGNISEQEGVKPKTFTCPKCSKELWQEEE
;
A
#
# COMPACT_ATOMS: atom_id res chain seq x y z
N MET A 1 -8.42 8.93 4.37
CA MET A 1 -9.36 8.46 3.33
C MET A 1 -8.56 7.72 2.26
N GLN A 2 -8.34 6.41 2.42
CA GLN A 2 -7.37 5.63 1.64
C GLN A 2 -7.70 5.51 0.13
N HIS A 3 -8.95 5.77 -0.27
CA HIS A 3 -9.42 5.64 -1.66
C HIS A 3 -10.07 6.92 -2.20
N LEU A 4 -9.74 8.09 -1.63
CA LEU A 4 -10.39 9.35 -2.00
C LEU A 4 -10.23 9.66 -3.50
N ARG A 5 -9.01 9.58 -4.04
CA ARG A 5 -8.73 9.87 -5.45
C ARG A 5 -9.47 8.91 -6.37
N SER A 6 -9.33 7.59 -6.15
CA SER A 6 -10.03 6.57 -6.92
C SER A 6 -11.56 6.77 -6.90
N ASN A 7 -12.14 7.11 -5.75
CA ASN A 7 -13.58 7.33 -5.63
C ASN A 7 -14.03 8.59 -6.39
N LEU A 8 -13.25 9.68 -6.36
CA LEU A 8 -13.55 10.89 -7.13
C LEU A 8 -13.46 10.63 -8.64
N LEU A 9 -12.42 9.92 -9.09
CA LEU A 9 -12.27 9.58 -10.50
C LEU A 9 -13.41 8.67 -10.98
N LEU A 10 -13.78 7.65 -10.22
CA LEU A 10 -14.91 6.78 -10.55
C LEU A 10 -16.24 7.56 -10.59
N SER A 11 -16.49 8.39 -9.57
CA SER A 11 -17.69 9.23 -9.51
C SER A 11 -17.76 10.20 -10.70
N SER A 12 -16.64 10.80 -11.08
CA SER A 12 -16.59 11.71 -12.24
C SER A 12 -16.95 11.02 -13.55
N ILE A 13 -16.45 9.80 -13.78
CA ILE A 13 -16.76 9.01 -14.98
C ILE A 13 -18.25 8.68 -15.01
N ILE A 14 -18.82 8.27 -13.88
CA ILE A 14 -20.26 7.97 -13.76
C ILE A 14 -21.09 9.22 -14.10
N CYS A 15 -20.74 10.38 -13.54
CA CYS A 15 -21.42 11.64 -13.85
C CYS A 15 -21.31 11.99 -15.34
N LEU A 16 -20.13 11.87 -15.94
CA LEU A 16 -19.92 12.16 -17.36
C LEU A 16 -20.76 11.25 -18.27
N VAL A 17 -20.77 9.94 -18.01
CA VAL A 17 -21.55 8.97 -18.80
C VAL A 17 -23.05 9.23 -18.65
N ILE A 18 -23.53 9.43 -17.42
CA ILE A 18 -24.96 9.71 -17.17
C ILE A 18 -25.37 11.03 -17.84
N GLY A 19 -24.59 12.10 -17.63
CA GLY A 19 -24.88 13.40 -18.24
C GLY A 19 -24.89 13.34 -19.77
N ALA A 20 -23.93 12.62 -20.38
CA ALA A 20 -23.89 12.41 -21.82
C ALA A 20 -25.13 11.64 -22.33
N MET A 21 -25.58 10.60 -21.62
CA MET A 21 -26.81 9.87 -21.99
C MET A 21 -28.04 10.79 -22.01
N PHE A 22 -28.17 11.69 -21.03
CA PHE A 22 -29.26 12.67 -20.99
C PHE A 22 -29.17 13.70 -22.13
N VAL A 23 -27.96 14.15 -22.50
CA VAL A 23 -27.80 15.08 -23.62
C VAL A 23 -28.12 14.40 -24.96
N ILE A 24 -27.73 13.14 -25.14
CA ILE A 24 -27.92 12.39 -26.39
C ILE A 24 -29.38 11.95 -26.58
N SER A 25 -30.13 11.73 -25.51
CA SER A 25 -31.53 11.25 -25.61
C SER A 25 -32.47 12.23 -26.29
N LYS A 26 -32.06 13.50 -26.52
CA LYS A 26 -32.85 14.57 -27.17
C LYS A 26 -34.22 14.83 -26.53
N GLU A 27 -34.42 14.37 -25.30
CA GLU A 27 -35.58 14.69 -24.49
C GLU A 27 -35.60 16.19 -24.15
N SER A 28 -36.79 16.75 -23.95
CA SER A 28 -36.96 18.19 -23.67
C SER A 28 -36.17 18.68 -22.45
N LEU A 29 -35.89 17.79 -21.50
CA LEU A 29 -35.11 18.04 -20.28
C LEU A 29 -33.64 17.58 -20.37
N GLY A 30 -33.24 16.95 -21.48
CA GLY A 30 -31.93 16.32 -21.64
C GLY A 30 -30.76 17.28 -21.47
N LEU A 31 -30.87 18.49 -22.02
CA LEU A 31 -29.84 19.52 -21.86
C LEU A 31 -29.85 20.15 -20.46
N SER A 32 -31.04 20.43 -19.90
CA SER A 32 -31.19 21.07 -18.58
C SER A 32 -30.72 20.19 -17.43
N ILE A 33 -30.77 18.87 -17.58
CA ILE A 33 -30.31 17.91 -16.56
C ILE A 33 -28.91 17.38 -16.90
N GLY A 34 -28.68 17.00 -18.16
CA GLY A 34 -27.43 16.40 -18.60
C GLY A 34 -26.24 17.36 -18.52
N ALA A 35 -26.40 18.62 -18.95
CA ALA A 35 -25.29 19.56 -18.96
C ALA A 35 -24.74 19.90 -17.54
N PRO A 36 -25.58 20.17 -16.51
CA PRO A 36 -25.07 20.34 -15.15
C PRO A 36 -24.40 19.08 -14.58
N ILE A 37 -24.94 17.89 -14.83
CA ILE A 37 -24.35 16.62 -14.36
C ILE A 37 -22.97 16.41 -15.00
N SER A 38 -22.85 16.63 -16.31
CA SER A 38 -21.57 16.54 -17.01
C SER A 38 -20.58 17.59 -16.51
N LEU A 39 -21.01 18.84 -16.30
CA LEU A 39 -20.15 19.90 -15.76
C LEU A 39 -19.61 19.56 -14.38
N LEU A 40 -20.46 19.04 -13.50
CA LEU A 40 -20.05 18.56 -12.18
C LEU A 40 -19.03 17.41 -12.29
N GLY A 41 -19.27 16.47 -13.22
CA GLY A 41 -18.33 15.39 -13.52
C GLY A 41 -16.94 15.90 -13.90
N ILE A 42 -16.85 16.92 -14.76
CA ILE A 42 -15.58 17.56 -15.15
C ILE A 42 -14.87 18.16 -13.92
N VAL A 43 -15.59 18.88 -13.07
CA VAL A 43 -15.02 19.50 -11.86
C VAL A 43 -14.46 18.43 -10.91
N ILE A 44 -15.22 17.36 -10.68
CA ILE A 44 -14.78 16.24 -9.83
C ILE A 44 -13.56 15.55 -10.45
N PHE A 45 -13.52 15.38 -11.77
CA PHE A 45 -12.38 14.77 -12.47
C PHE A 45 -11.10 15.59 -12.29
N ILE A 46 -11.16 16.91 -12.52
CA ILE A 46 -10.02 17.81 -12.32
C ILE A 46 -9.53 17.75 -10.87
N TRP A 47 -10.47 17.77 -9.91
CA TRP A 47 -10.12 17.65 -8.50
C TRP A 47 -9.47 16.31 -8.16
N GLY A 48 -10.01 15.20 -8.66
CA GLY A 48 -9.48 13.85 -8.47
C GLY A 48 -8.06 13.70 -9.03
N ILE A 49 -7.78 14.27 -10.20
CA ILE A 49 -6.42 14.28 -10.78
C ILE A 49 -5.46 15.14 -9.96
N SER A 50 -5.95 16.26 -9.42
CA SER A 50 -5.13 17.17 -8.60
C SER A 50 -4.73 16.59 -7.24
N ILE A 51 -5.35 15.49 -6.79
CA ILE A 51 -4.96 14.83 -5.54
C ILE A 51 -3.72 13.98 -5.79
N ASN A 52 -2.65 14.26 -5.07
CA ASN A 52 -1.42 13.48 -5.17
C ASN A 52 -1.51 12.24 -4.27
N GLU A 53 -1.57 11.06 -4.89
CA GLU A 53 -1.65 9.76 -4.20
C GLU A 53 -0.31 9.24 -3.72
N GLU A 54 0.78 9.99 -3.96
CA GLU A 54 2.12 9.71 -3.43
C GLU A 54 2.17 9.57 -1.90
N ASN A 55 1.10 9.98 -1.20
CA ASN A 55 0.91 9.81 0.24
C ASN A 55 -0.01 8.63 0.63
N ALA A 56 -0.34 7.73 -0.29
CA ALA A 56 -1.15 6.53 0.01
C ALA A 56 -0.33 5.42 0.69
N GLY A 57 1.00 5.50 0.64
CA GLY A 57 1.91 4.69 1.44
C GLY A 57 1.94 5.11 2.91
N TRP A 58 2.65 4.35 3.75
CA TRP A 58 2.94 4.80 5.10
C TRP A 58 3.89 6.00 5.08
N SER A 59 3.78 6.90 6.05
CA SER A 59 4.77 7.98 6.18
C SER A 59 6.16 7.39 6.46
N LYS A 60 7.23 8.09 6.06
CA LYS A 60 8.61 7.66 6.35
C LYS A 60 8.82 7.37 7.85
N GLU A 61 8.21 8.18 8.72
CA GLU A 61 8.22 7.97 10.17
C GLU A 61 7.50 6.68 10.58
N LYS A 62 6.35 6.37 9.97
CA LYS A 62 5.61 5.14 10.26
C LYS A 62 6.36 3.90 9.74
N ILE A 63 7.03 4.00 8.60
CA ILE A 63 7.89 2.93 8.06
C ILE A 63 9.09 2.71 8.99
N ALA A 64 9.77 3.77 9.41
CA ALA A 64 10.94 3.69 10.29
C ALA A 64 10.63 3.11 11.68
N ASN A 65 9.41 3.34 12.19
CA ASN A 65 8.98 2.83 13.49
C ASN A 65 8.22 1.49 13.40
N TRP A 66 8.13 0.89 12.21
CA TRP A 66 7.42 -0.37 12.06
C TRP A 66 8.29 -1.54 12.52
N ILE A 67 7.73 -2.41 13.37
CA ILE A 67 8.37 -3.62 13.87
C ILE A 67 7.34 -4.76 13.79
N PRO A 68 7.73 -5.97 13.36
CA PRO A 68 6.82 -7.11 13.35
C PRO A 68 6.41 -7.54 14.76
N ASP A 69 5.20 -8.10 14.90
CA ASP A 69 4.75 -8.67 16.16
C ASP A 69 5.65 -9.84 16.57
N ALA A 70 6.08 -9.84 17.83
CA ALA A 70 6.88 -10.90 18.41
C ALA A 70 6.00 -12.11 18.71
N GLU A 71 5.95 -13.07 17.79
CA GLU A 71 5.28 -14.36 17.99
C GLU A 71 6.29 -15.48 18.23
N GLU A 72 6.01 -16.33 19.22
CA GLU A 72 6.76 -17.58 19.41
C GLU A 72 6.40 -18.55 18.29
N MET A 73 7.39 -18.89 17.46
CA MET A 73 7.22 -19.85 16.39
C MET A 73 7.52 -21.26 16.92
N ALA A 74 6.52 -22.15 16.89
CA ALA A 74 6.71 -23.55 17.27
C ALA A 74 7.76 -24.24 16.37
N GLU A 75 8.68 -24.96 17.00
CA GLU A 75 9.82 -25.58 16.31
C GLU A 75 9.37 -26.81 15.50
N ALA A 76 9.51 -26.74 14.17
CA ALA A 76 9.07 -27.78 13.24
C ALA A 76 10.25 -28.54 12.61
N GLY A 77 11.15 -29.06 13.44
CA GLY A 77 12.32 -29.86 13.00
C GLY A 77 13.41 -29.09 12.24
N ARG A 78 13.22 -27.78 12.02
CA ARG A 78 14.17 -26.82 11.44
C ARG A 78 14.04 -25.49 12.16
N ILE A 79 15.09 -24.68 12.14
CA ILE A 79 15.05 -23.33 12.72
C ILE A 79 14.08 -22.49 11.88
N MET A 80 13.01 -22.01 12.53
CA MET A 80 12.05 -21.10 11.92
C MET A 80 12.53 -19.66 12.10
N TYR A 81 12.28 -18.82 11.10
CA TYR A 81 12.54 -17.38 11.14
C TYR A 81 11.56 -16.65 10.21
N ARG A 82 11.30 -15.37 10.51
CA ARG A 82 10.52 -14.47 9.66
C ARG A 82 11.41 -13.31 9.23
N VAL A 83 11.36 -12.96 7.96
CA VAL A 83 12.09 -11.83 7.38
C VAL A 83 11.06 -10.93 6.72
N ASP A 84 10.99 -9.68 7.15
CA ASP A 84 10.16 -8.65 6.54
C ASP A 84 11.08 -7.51 6.08
N THR A 85 10.95 -7.10 4.82
CA THR A 85 11.68 -5.96 4.25
C THR A 85 10.67 -4.90 3.83
N THR A 86 10.88 -3.66 4.24
CA THR A 86 10.06 -2.53 3.78
C THR A 86 10.24 -2.31 2.27
N LEU A 87 9.14 -2.04 1.57
CA LEU A 87 9.16 -1.81 0.12
C LEU A 87 9.49 -0.35 -0.24
N ASP A 88 9.13 0.57 0.64
CA ASP A 88 9.33 2.02 0.50
C ASP A 88 10.43 2.50 1.46
N GLU A 89 11.04 3.65 1.15
CA GLU A 89 12.06 4.23 2.03
C GLU A 89 11.55 4.56 3.44
N PRO A 90 12.35 4.29 4.49
CA PRO A 90 13.66 3.63 4.45
C PRO A 90 13.55 2.12 4.21
N ILE A 91 14.43 1.58 3.35
CA ILE A 91 14.52 0.12 3.11
C ILE A 91 15.23 -0.53 4.30
N ILE A 92 14.47 -1.24 5.13
CA ILE A 92 14.90 -1.88 6.36
C ILE A 92 14.39 -3.32 6.33
N THR A 93 15.24 -4.25 6.74
CA THR A 93 14.89 -5.65 6.93
C THR A 93 14.85 -5.98 8.41
N THR A 94 13.69 -6.41 8.91
CA THR A 94 13.50 -6.96 10.26
C THR A 94 13.52 -8.48 10.21
N VAL A 95 14.26 -9.10 11.12
CA VAL A 95 14.41 -10.56 11.23
C VAL A 95 13.98 -11.04 12.60
N LEU A 96 12.95 -11.87 12.66
CA LEU A 96 12.51 -12.56 13.88
C LEU A 96 13.12 -13.97 13.92
N CYS A 97 13.93 -14.24 14.95
CA CYS A 97 14.46 -15.57 15.22
C CYS A 97 13.43 -16.41 15.97
N GLY A 98 12.91 -17.47 15.34
CA GLY A 98 11.94 -18.38 15.96
C GLY A 98 12.48 -19.18 17.14
N SER A 99 13.81 -19.39 17.25
CA SER A 99 14.40 -20.12 18.39
C SER A 99 14.52 -19.32 19.68
N CYS A 100 14.57 -17.99 19.64
CA CYS A 100 14.81 -17.18 20.85
C CYS A 100 13.96 -15.90 20.94
N GLY A 101 13.06 -15.69 19.97
CA GLY A 101 12.16 -14.53 19.89
C GLY A 101 12.86 -13.20 19.62
N ASN A 102 14.14 -13.21 19.21
CA ASN A 102 14.87 -11.98 18.97
C ASN A 102 14.46 -11.34 17.64
N ILE A 103 14.10 -10.05 17.67
CA ILE A 103 13.93 -9.23 16.47
C ILE A 103 15.21 -8.44 16.25
N SER A 104 15.74 -8.46 15.03
CA SER A 104 16.92 -7.68 14.63
C SER A 104 16.60 -6.86 13.39
N GLU A 105 16.99 -5.61 13.40
CA GLU A 105 16.87 -4.71 12.25
C GLU A 105 18.20 -4.62 11.51
N GLN A 106 18.13 -4.59 10.18
CA GLN A 106 19.26 -4.35 9.30
C GLN A 106 18.86 -3.36 8.21
N GLU A 107 19.76 -2.44 7.90
CA GLU A 107 19.57 -1.52 6.79
C GLU A 107 19.69 -2.26 5.46
N GLY A 108 18.79 -1.93 4.52
CA GLY A 108 18.77 -2.50 3.18
C GLY A 108 17.92 -3.76 3.05
N VAL A 109 18.14 -4.46 1.95
CA VAL A 109 17.39 -5.66 1.56
C VAL A 109 17.86 -6.91 2.32
N LYS A 110 17.08 -7.99 2.23
CA LYS A 110 17.43 -9.29 2.83
C LYS A 110 18.88 -9.70 2.47
N PRO A 111 19.76 -9.93 3.47
CA PRO A 111 21.12 -10.37 3.22
C PRO A 111 21.15 -11.85 2.80
N LYS A 112 22.22 -12.25 2.10
CA LYS A 112 22.44 -13.64 1.66
C LYS A 112 22.58 -14.64 2.81
N THR A 113 23.14 -14.19 3.93
CA THR A 113 23.39 -15.00 5.13
C THR A 113 22.97 -14.22 6.36
N PHE A 114 22.43 -14.90 7.37
CA PHE A 114 22.13 -14.25 8.64
C PHE A 114 22.23 -15.20 9.83
N THR A 115 22.89 -14.69 10.87
CA THR A 115 23.05 -15.35 12.17
C THR A 115 22.36 -14.49 13.22
N CYS A 116 21.54 -15.11 14.08
CA CYS A 116 20.84 -14.37 15.13
C CYS A 116 21.84 -13.82 16.16
N PRO A 117 21.87 -12.50 16.44
CA PRO A 117 22.86 -11.91 17.36
C PRO A 117 22.67 -12.33 18.82
N LYS A 118 21.45 -12.76 19.22
CA LYS A 118 21.14 -13.17 20.60
C LYS A 118 21.53 -14.63 20.92
N CYS A 119 21.23 -15.57 20.04
CA CYS A 119 21.45 -17.01 20.29
C CYS A 119 22.54 -17.63 19.42
N SER A 120 23.17 -16.85 18.53
CA SER A 120 24.23 -17.28 17.61
C SER A 120 23.85 -18.44 16.68
N LYS A 121 22.56 -18.77 16.54
CA LYS A 121 22.09 -19.73 15.55
C LYS A 121 22.10 -19.11 14.17
N GLU A 122 22.66 -19.81 13.21
CA GLU A 122 22.52 -19.50 11.79
C GLU A 122 21.06 -19.74 11.37
N LEU A 123 20.43 -18.72 10.78
CA LEU A 123 19.04 -18.80 10.33
C LEU A 123 18.97 -19.21 8.86
N TRP A 124 19.82 -18.61 8.02
CA TRP A 124 19.96 -19.01 6.62
C TRP A 124 21.33 -18.65 6.05
N GLN A 125 21.67 -19.38 5.00
CA GLN A 125 22.76 -19.12 4.08
C GLN A 125 22.25 -19.46 2.68
N GLU A 126 22.23 -18.49 1.76
CA GLU A 126 21.99 -18.77 0.35
C GLU A 126 23.20 -19.53 -0.21
N GLU A 127 22.96 -20.72 -0.76
CA GLU A 127 23.94 -21.42 -1.59
C GLU A 127 24.04 -20.69 -2.94
N GLU A 128 25.29 -20.46 -3.40
CA GLU A 128 25.61 -19.72 -4.64
C GLU A 128 25.07 -20.36 -5.92
#